data_AF-A0A3S4HFZ2-F1
#
_entry.id   AF-A0A3S4HFZ2-F1
#
_cell.length_a   1.000
_cell.length_b   1.000
_cell.length_c   1.000
_cell.angle_alpha   90.00
_cell.angle_beta   90.00
_cell.angle_gamma   90.00
#
_symmetry.space_group_name_H-M   'P 1'
#
loop_
_entity.id
_entity.type
_entity.pdbx_description
1 polymer ?
#
loop_
_entity_poly.entity_id
_entity_poly.type
_entity_poly.pdbx_seq_one_letter_code
_entity_poly.pdbx_strand_id
1 'polypeptide(L)' 'MGDAATVAERINEYAALGIDSFIFSGYPHLEEAYRVGELLFPCLTSRCRPSRSRKTLRLQGEAVANEFIPRKVAQS' A
#
# COMPACT_ATOMS: atom_id res chain seq x y z
N MET A 1 -22.88 11.44 -9.33
CA MET A 1 -21.54 11.67 -8.78
C MET A 1 -21.73 12.25 -7.39
N GLY A 2 -21.39 11.47 -6.35
CA GLY A 2 -21.48 11.90 -4.95
C GLY A 2 -20.14 12.44 -4.46
N ASP A 3 -20.15 13.14 -3.33
CA ASP A 3 -18.92 13.54 -2.64
C ASP A 3 -18.23 12.32 -1.99
N ALA A 4 -16.96 12.49 -1.60
CA ALA A 4 -16.15 11.42 -1.03
C ALA A 4 -16.72 10.87 0.30
N ALA A 5 -17.43 11.69 1.09
CA ALA A 5 -18.03 11.25 2.34
C ALA A 5 -19.23 10.32 2.10
N THR A 6 -20.08 10.67 1.13
CA THR A 6 -21.18 9.80 0.68
C THR A 6 -20.67 8.45 0.17
N VAL A 7 -19.57 8.45 -0.59
CA VAL A 7 -18.94 7.20 -1.07
C VAL A 7 -18.35 6.39 0.09
N ALA A 8 -17.72 7.05 1.07
CA ALA A 8 -17.19 6.38 2.26
C ALA A 8 -18.29 5.72 3.09
N GLU A 9 -19.46 6.36 3.25
CA GLU A 9 -20.62 5.78 3.93
C GLU A 9 -21.05 4.45 3.26
N ARG A 10 -21.17 4.44 1.93
CA ARG A 10 -21.52 3.22 1.17
C ARG A 10 -20.47 2.13 1.32
N ILE A 11 -19.19 2.47 1.29
CA ILE A 11 -18.11 1.51 1.52
C ILE A 11 -18.23 0.91 2.93
N ASN A 12 -18.53 1.72 3.94
CA ASN A 12 -18.70 1.25 5.31
C ASN A 12 -19.93 0.35 5.48
N GLU A 13 -21.04 0.65 4.78
CA GLU A 13 -22.21 -0.23 4.74
C GLU A 13 -21.86 -1.61 4.16
N TYR A 14 -21.16 -1.66 3.03
CA TYR A 14 -20.69 -2.91 2.44
C TYR A 14 -19.68 -3.64 3.32
N ALA A 15 -18.79 -2.90 3.98
CA ALA A 15 -17.84 -3.47 4.93
C ALA A 15 -18.55 -4.09 6.15
N ALA A 16 -19.64 -3.48 6.63
CA ALA A 16 -20.47 -4.05 7.70
C ALA A 16 -21.16 -5.36 7.28
N LEU A 17 -21.40 -5.55 5.98
CA LEU A 17 -21.90 -6.81 5.41
C LEU A 17 -20.80 -7.88 5.22
N GLY A 18 -19.54 -7.57 5.57
CA GLY A 18 -18.41 -8.50 5.48
C GLY A 18 -17.59 -8.40 4.18
N ILE A 19 -17.84 -7.40 3.34
CA ILE A 19 -17.02 -7.15 2.14
C ILE A 19 -15.71 -6.46 2.57
N ASP A 20 -14.57 -7.12 2.36
CA ASP A 20 -13.26 -6.60 2.79
C ASP A 20 -12.43 -5.96 1.67
N SER A 21 -12.82 -6.19 0.41
CA SER A 21 -12.04 -5.84 -0.77
C SER A 21 -12.92 -5.13 -1.80
N PHE A 22 -12.44 -3.98 -2.28
CA PHE A 22 -13.16 -3.14 -3.24
C PHE A 22 -12.28 -2.90 -4.47
N ILE A 23 -12.86 -3.09 -5.66
CA ILE A 23 -12.21 -2.78 -6.95
C ILE A 23 -12.83 -1.48 -7.45
N PHE A 24 -12.06 -0.40 -7.42
CA PHE A 24 -12.50 0.90 -7.92
C PHE A 24 -12.07 1.11 -9.37
N SER A 25 -12.90 1.81 -10.14
CA SER A 25 -12.57 2.28 -11.48
C SER A 25 -13.12 3.68 -11.67
N GLY A 26 -12.40 4.47 -12.46
CA GLY A 26 -12.88 5.75 -12.95
C GLY A 26 -11.95 6.31 -14.01
N TYR A 27 -12.45 7.24 -14.82
CA TYR A 27 -11.75 7.77 -15.98
C TYR A 27 -11.52 9.27 -15.84
N PRO A 28 -10.32 9.78 -16.17
CA PRO A 28 -9.10 9.03 -16.51
C PRO A 28 -8.48 8.33 -15.28
N HIS A 29 -7.91 7.13 -15.49
CA HIS A 29 -7.53 6.23 -14.40
C HIS A 29 -6.50 6.80 -13.43
N LEU A 30 -5.52 7.55 -13.94
CA LEU A 30 -4.44 8.08 -13.12
C LEU A 30 -4.97 9.13 -12.15
N GLU A 31 -5.65 10.14 -12.68
CA GLU A 31 -6.20 11.27 -11.95
C GLU A 31 -7.26 10.81 -10.94
N GLU A 32 -8.09 9.83 -11.31
CA GLU A 32 -9.08 9.30 -10.39
C GLU A 32 -8.44 8.47 -9.27
N ALA A 33 -7.35 7.75 -9.53
CA ALA A 33 -6.60 7.06 -8.48
C ALA A 33 -6.04 8.05 -7.45
N TYR A 34 -5.55 9.22 -7.90
CA TYR A 34 -5.15 10.31 -6.99
C TYR A 34 -6.34 10.87 -6.23
N ARG A 35 -7.45 11.19 -6.90
CA ARG A 35 -8.65 11.72 -6.25
C ARG A 35 -9.18 10.79 -5.16
N VAL A 36 -9.23 9.50 -5.42
CA VAL A 36 -9.64 8.48 -4.43
C VAL A 36 -8.65 8.44 -3.27
N GLY A 37 -7.34 8.43 -3.55
CA GLY A 37 -6.31 8.43 -2.51
C GLY A 37 -6.33 9.68 -1.62
N GLU A 38 -6.63 10.84 -2.19
CA GLU A 38 -6.63 12.13 -1.49
C GLU A 38 -7.93 12.43 -0.75
N LEU A 39 -9.08 12.07 -1.33
CA LEU A 39 -10.38 12.46 -0.79
C LEU A 39 -11.09 11.33 -0.06
N LEU A 40 -10.99 10.09 -0.56
CA LEU A 40 -11.78 8.97 -0.03
C LEU A 40 -11.05 8.25 1.10
N PHE A 41 -9.75 7.97 0.94
CA PHE A 41 -9.00 7.22 1.93
C PHE A 41 -8.97 7.87 3.32
N PRO A 42 -8.86 9.21 3.46
CA PRO A 42 -8.94 9.85 4.78
C PRO A 42 -10.30 9.67 5.47
N CYS A 43 -11.38 9.47 4.70
CA CYS A 43 -12.71 9.24 5.23
C CYS A 43 -12.96 7.77 5.64
N LEU A 44 -12.06 6.85 5.27
CA LEU A 44 -12.18 5.43 5.60
C LEU A 44 -11.37 5.10 6.86
N THR A 45 -12.00 4.41 7.80
CA THR A 45 -11.33 3.84 8.98
C THR A 45 -10.56 2.56 8.60
N SER A 46 -9.68 2.65 7.59
CA SER A 46 -8.98 1.47 7.07
C SER A 46 -7.73 1.15 7.90
N ARG A 47 -7.55 -0.14 8.23
CA ARG A 47 -6.29 -0.66 8.75
C ARG A 47 -5.23 -0.56 7.65
N CYS A 48 -4.37 0.44 7.72
CA CYS A 48 -3.21 0.52 6.84
C CYS A 48 -2.39 -0.76 7.05
N ARG A 49 -2.36 -1.64 6.03
CA ARG A 49 -1.60 -2.89 6.15
C ARG A 49 -0.13 -2.49 6.28
N PRO A 50 0.56 -2.89 7.36
CA PRO A 50 1.96 -2.53 7.52
C PRO A 50 2.71 -3.02 6.29
N SER A 51 3.59 -2.15 5.77
CA SER A 51 4.56 -2.51 4.75
C SER A 51 5.15 -3.87 5.12
N ARG A 52 5.09 -4.85 4.19
CA ARG A 52 5.72 -6.15 4.42
C ARG A 52 7.19 -5.84 4.68
N SER A 53 7.61 -5.98 5.94
CA SER A 53 9.02 -5.85 6.31
C SER A 53 9.82 -6.68 5.34
N ARG A 54 10.76 -6.02 4.66
CA ARG A 54 11.69 -6.68 3.76
C ARG A 54 12.42 -7.68 4.63
N LYS A 55 12.12 -8.97 4.47
CA LYS A 55 12.87 -10.02 5.15
C LYS A 55 14.32 -9.84 4.74
N THR A 56 15.15 -9.37 5.66
CA THR A 56 16.59 -9.45 5.50
C THR A 56 16.89 -10.93 5.45
N LEU A 57 17.15 -11.46 4.26
CA LEU A 57 17.66 -12.83 4.14
C LEU A 57 19.00 -12.86 4.88
N ARG A 58 18.99 -13.31 6.13
CA ARG A 58 20.21 -13.83 6.76
C ARG A 58 20.51 -15.12 6.01
N LEU A 59 21.40 -15.03 5.02
CA LEU A 59 22.00 -16.20 4.41
C LEU A 59 22.69 -16.98 5.55
N GLN A 60 22.07 -18.08 5.99
CA GLN A 60 22.71 -19.04 6.88
C GLN A 60 23.28 -20.15 6.00
N GLY A 61 24.59 -20.08 5.76
CA GLY A 61 25.35 -20.99 4.91
C GLY A 61 26.63 -20.30 4.42
N GLU A 62 27.71 -21.05 4.21
CA GLU A 62 28.91 -20.52 3.58
C GLU A 62 28.62 -20.20 2.11
N ALA A 63 28.85 -18.96 1.71
CA ALA A 63 28.73 -18.55 0.33
C ALA A 63 29.90 -19.15 -0.47
N VAL A 64 29.62 -20.19 -1.26
CA VAL A 64 30.54 -20.64 -2.32
C VAL A 64 30.19 -19.83 -3.56
N ALA A 65 31.14 -18.99 -4.00
CA ALA A 65 31.04 -17.95 -5.03
C ALA A 65 30.43 -16.61 -4.55
N ASN A 66 31.29 -15.74 -4.02
CA ASN A 66 31.02 -14.35 -3.73
C ASN A 66 31.96 -13.48 -4.57
N GLU A 67 31.44 -12.80 -5.58
CA GLU A 67 32.19 -11.71 -6.21
C GLU A 67 31.40 -10.40 -6.07
N PHE A 68 31.71 -9.74 -4.95
CA PHE A 68 31.53 -8.31 -4.67
C PHE A 68 30.17 -7.78 -4.15
N ILE A 69 30.17 -7.42 -2.87
CA ILE A 69 29.25 -6.44 -2.27
C ILE A 69 30.10 -5.22 -1.85
N PRO A 70 30.06 -4.07 -2.56
CA PRO A 70 30.84 -2.91 -2.17
C PRO A 70 30.29 -2.28 -0.89
N ARG A 71 31.11 -2.19 0.15
CA ARG A 71 30.80 -1.40 1.36
C ARG A 71 31.04 0.08 1.07
N LYS A 72 30.09 0.93 1.49
CA LYS A 72 30.26 2.39 1.54
C LYS A 72 31.51 2.72 2.37
N VAL A 73 32.44 3.44 1.76
CA VAL A 73 33.62 3.99 2.42
C VAL A 73 33.17 5.19 3.26
N ALA A 74 33.37 5.12 4.57
CA ALA A 74 33.17 6.23 5.50
C ALA A 74 34.54 6.68 6.04
N GLN A 75 34.92 7.89 5.64
CA GLN A 75 35.74 8.93 6.30
C GLN A 75 36.92 8.52 7.22
N SER A 76 38.10 9.04 6.87
CA SER A 76 39.03 9.71 7.79
C SER A 76 39.84 10.73 6.99
#